data_AF-A0A9E2RRF7-F1
#
_entry.id   AF-A0A9E2RRF7-F1
#
_cell.length_a   1.000
_cell.length_b   1.000
_cell.length_c   1.000
_cell.angle_alpha   90.00
_cell.angle_beta   90.00
_cell.angle_gamma   90.00
#
_symmetry.space_group_name_H-M   'P 1'
#
loop_
_entity.id
_entity.type
_entity.pdbx_description
1 polymer ?
#
loop_
_entity_poly.entity_id
_entity_poly.type
_entity_poly.pdbx_seq_one_letter_code
_entity_poly.pdbx_strand_id
1 'polypeptide(L)'
;IEAGEQSGALKPGQTVVEATSGNTGIGLAMVCAQKGYPLVVTMAETFSVERRKLMRFLGAKVILTPAAERAVGMINKTVELANAHGWFMTRQFENEANPDIHARTTAREILADFAGEKLDYWVTGYGTGGTLNGVARVLAKESPDTKIIVCEPTDAQLLGSGIEQARNADGSPSAAHPTFKPHPMQGWTPDFIPKITGDAVAMKVIDRIMPISGPDAIRCSQELATQEGIFVGISSGATFACALKVAAEAKPGANILCMLPDTGERYLSTPLFADVSADMNEEELKIARSTPGSQLKT
;
A
#
# COMPACT_ATOMS: atom_id res chain seq x y z
N ILE A 1 -8.39 15.38 0.10
CA ILE A 1 -9.46 16.22 0.68
C ILE A 1 -9.02 17.67 0.71
N GLU A 2 -7.99 18.03 1.47
CA GLU A 2 -7.54 19.43 1.62
C GLU A 2 -7.23 20.15 0.30
N ALA A 3 -6.55 19.49 -0.64
CA ALA A 3 -6.33 20.07 -1.98
C ALA A 3 -7.65 20.33 -2.74
N GLY A 4 -8.66 19.48 -2.55
CA GLY A 4 -10.00 19.68 -3.11
C GLY A 4 -10.72 20.87 -2.46
N GLU A 5 -10.57 21.05 -1.15
CA GLU A 5 -11.11 22.21 -0.42
C GLU A 5 -10.44 23.51 -0.90
N GLN A 6 -9.11 23.52 -0.97
CA GLN A 6 -8.31 24.69 -1.36
C GLN A 6 -8.58 25.13 -2.80
N SER A 7 -8.76 24.18 -3.72
CA SER A 7 -9.11 24.48 -5.12
C SER A 7 -10.58 24.83 -5.33
N GLY A 8 -11.44 24.62 -4.33
CA GLY A 8 -12.90 24.76 -4.45
C GLY A 8 -13.57 23.61 -5.22
N ALA A 9 -12.83 22.57 -5.62
CA ALA A 9 -13.38 21.41 -6.31
C ALA A 9 -14.23 20.52 -5.40
N LEU A 10 -13.93 20.49 -4.11
CA LEU A 10 -14.72 19.83 -3.07
C LEU A 10 -15.50 20.89 -2.27
N LYS A 11 -16.83 20.84 -2.35
CA LYS A 11 -17.72 21.76 -1.63
C LYS A 11 -18.07 21.20 -0.24
N PRO A 12 -18.30 22.05 0.78
CA PRO A 12 -18.74 21.59 2.10
C PRO A 12 -19.93 20.64 2.03
N GLY A 13 -19.82 19.47 2.69
CA GLY A 13 -20.86 18.44 2.71
C GLY A 13 -21.02 17.62 1.42
N GLN A 14 -20.25 17.90 0.36
CA GLN A 14 -20.27 17.09 -0.86
C GLN A 14 -19.72 15.69 -0.60
N THR A 15 -20.39 14.66 -1.12
CA THR A 15 -19.92 13.28 -0.99
C THR A 15 -18.61 13.08 -1.74
N VAL A 16 -17.69 12.40 -1.08
CA VAL A 16 -16.43 11.92 -1.63
C VAL A 16 -16.60 10.48 -2.11
N VAL A 17 -16.02 10.13 -3.26
CA VAL A 17 -16.02 8.77 -3.80
C VAL A 17 -14.63 8.33 -4.26
N GLU A 18 -14.23 7.09 -3.96
CA GLU A 18 -12.93 6.55 -4.37
C GLU A 18 -12.96 5.01 -4.56
N ALA A 19 -12.15 4.54 -5.52
CA ALA A 19 -11.84 3.14 -5.73
C ALA A 19 -10.55 2.79 -4.99
N THR A 20 -10.59 1.89 -4.01
CA THR A 20 -9.40 1.56 -3.19
C THR A 20 -9.42 0.13 -2.67
N SER A 21 -8.23 -0.45 -2.55
CA SER A 21 -7.96 -1.76 -1.95
C SER A 21 -7.99 -1.77 -0.42
N GLY A 22 -8.03 -0.60 0.25
CA GLY A 22 -8.16 -0.55 1.71
C GLY A 22 -7.64 0.71 2.39
N ASN A 23 -6.32 0.87 2.47
CA ASN A 23 -5.70 1.87 3.37
C ASN A 23 -6.08 3.32 3.01
N THR A 24 -6.12 3.65 1.71
CA THR A 24 -6.64 4.95 1.26
C THR A 24 -8.09 5.14 1.70
N GLY A 25 -8.93 4.10 1.63
CA GLY A 25 -10.32 4.15 2.07
C GLY A 25 -10.46 4.40 3.56
N ILE A 26 -9.61 3.77 4.39
CA ILE A 26 -9.56 4.02 5.84
C ILE A 26 -9.11 5.45 6.13
N GLY A 27 -8.02 5.91 5.50
CA GLY A 27 -7.52 7.28 5.66
C GLY A 27 -8.55 8.33 5.22
N LEU A 28 -9.22 8.12 4.09
CA LEU A 28 -10.34 8.94 3.65
C LEU A 28 -11.50 8.90 4.64
N ALA A 29 -11.86 7.73 5.18
CA ALA A 29 -12.95 7.62 6.13
C ALA A 29 -12.68 8.43 7.40
N MET A 30 -11.46 8.36 7.94
CA MET A 30 -11.04 9.17 9.09
C MET A 30 -11.14 10.67 8.80
N VAL A 31 -10.58 11.12 7.68
CA VAL A 31 -10.56 12.55 7.31
C VAL A 31 -11.96 13.06 6.99
N CYS A 32 -12.77 12.26 6.28
CA CYS A 32 -14.15 12.63 5.93
C CYS A 32 -15.04 12.69 7.18
N ALA A 33 -14.89 11.76 8.12
CA ALA A 33 -15.59 11.80 9.41
C ALA A 33 -15.23 13.06 10.21
N GLN A 34 -13.94 13.43 10.25
CA GLN A 34 -13.48 14.64 10.96
C GLN A 34 -13.95 15.94 10.29
N LYS A 35 -13.96 16.00 8.95
CA LYS A 35 -14.29 17.21 8.18
C LYS A 35 -15.75 17.31 7.75
N GLY A 36 -16.59 16.32 8.08
CA GLY A 36 -18.02 16.34 7.78
C GLY A 36 -18.39 16.02 6.33
N TYR A 37 -17.58 15.20 5.63
CA TYR A 37 -17.90 14.72 4.28
C TYR A 37 -18.48 13.30 4.33
N PRO A 38 -19.58 13.01 3.61
CA PRO A 38 -19.97 11.63 3.35
C PRO A 38 -18.92 10.94 2.47
N LEU A 39 -18.59 9.68 2.77
CA LEU A 39 -17.64 8.90 1.98
C LEU A 39 -18.32 7.64 1.41
N VAL A 40 -18.08 7.40 0.11
CA VAL A 40 -18.41 6.15 -0.57
C VAL A 40 -17.13 5.54 -1.14
N VAL A 41 -16.86 4.29 -0.80
CA VAL A 41 -15.72 3.52 -1.31
C VAL A 41 -16.22 2.39 -2.18
N THR A 42 -15.66 2.24 -3.39
CA THR A 42 -15.83 1.02 -4.20
C THR A 42 -14.63 0.11 -4.02
N MET A 43 -14.87 -1.18 -3.78
CA MET A 43 -13.82 -2.14 -3.47
C MET A 43 -14.15 -3.54 -4.02
N ALA A 44 -13.19 -4.24 -4.60
CA ALA A 44 -13.39 -5.64 -5.00
C ALA A 44 -13.64 -6.53 -3.78
N GLU A 45 -14.50 -7.54 -3.91
CA GLU A 45 -14.92 -8.38 -2.78
C GLU A 45 -13.83 -9.23 -2.13
N THR A 46 -12.69 -9.41 -2.82
CA THR A 46 -11.53 -10.22 -2.39
C THR A 46 -10.67 -9.56 -1.31
N PHE A 47 -10.79 -8.25 -1.10
CA PHE A 47 -10.03 -7.54 -0.07
C PHE A 47 -10.54 -7.87 1.35
N SER A 48 -9.65 -7.71 2.35
CA SER A 48 -9.89 -8.23 3.71
C SER A 48 -11.17 -7.71 4.38
N VAL A 49 -11.78 -8.55 5.22
CA VAL A 49 -13.04 -8.22 5.92
C VAL A 49 -12.82 -7.09 6.92
N GLU A 50 -11.66 -7.04 7.57
CA GLU A 50 -11.24 -6.03 8.54
C GLU A 50 -11.29 -4.64 7.94
N ARG A 51 -10.77 -4.46 6.72
CA ARG A 51 -10.80 -3.18 6.00
C ARG A 51 -12.23 -2.70 5.76
N ARG A 52 -13.12 -3.61 5.36
CA ARG A 52 -14.56 -3.30 5.16
C ARG A 52 -15.25 -2.89 6.45
N LYS A 53 -14.99 -3.62 7.53
CA LYS A 53 -15.57 -3.33 8.85
C LYS A 53 -15.07 -1.98 9.37
N LEU A 54 -13.77 -1.73 9.29
CA LEU A 54 -13.16 -0.49 9.77
C LEU A 54 -13.67 0.74 9.02
N MET A 55 -13.76 0.69 7.68
CA MET A 55 -14.32 1.79 6.91
C MET A 55 -15.78 2.07 7.27
N ARG A 56 -16.61 1.04 7.42
CA ARG A 56 -18.02 1.20 7.85
C ARG A 56 -18.14 1.73 9.27
N PHE A 57 -17.28 1.28 10.18
CA PHE A 57 -17.21 1.77 11.55
C PHE A 57 -16.90 3.27 11.60
N LEU A 58 -16.04 3.75 10.69
CA LEU A 58 -15.72 5.17 10.52
C LEU A 58 -16.79 5.97 9.74
N GLY A 59 -17.95 5.36 9.43
CA GLY A 59 -19.07 6.04 8.78
C GLY A 59 -19.04 6.03 7.25
N ALA A 60 -18.08 5.36 6.62
CA ALA A 60 -18.04 5.24 5.16
C ALA A 60 -19.02 4.18 4.65
N LYS A 61 -19.59 4.41 3.46
CA LYS A 61 -20.31 3.39 2.70
C LYS A 61 -19.32 2.58 1.86
N VAL A 62 -19.43 1.26 1.89
CA VAL A 62 -18.55 0.37 1.11
C VAL A 62 -19.40 -0.42 0.13
N ILE A 63 -19.18 -0.16 -1.17
CA ILE A 63 -19.82 -0.81 -2.31
C ILE A 63 -18.86 -1.86 -2.87
N LEU A 64 -19.30 -3.11 -2.94
CA LEU A 64 -18.46 -4.20 -3.45
C LEU A 64 -18.62 -4.36 -4.96
N THR A 65 -17.52 -4.61 -5.66
CA THR A 65 -17.49 -4.97 -7.09
C THR A 65 -17.04 -6.43 -7.28
N PRO A 66 -17.43 -7.08 -8.39
CA PRO A 66 -17.05 -8.47 -8.65
C PRO A 66 -15.54 -8.67 -8.71
N ALA A 67 -15.04 -9.77 -8.14
CA ALA A 67 -13.62 -10.10 -8.15
C ALA A 67 -13.01 -10.17 -9.56
N ALA A 68 -13.79 -10.63 -10.54
CA ALA A 68 -13.37 -10.78 -11.93
C ALA A 68 -13.02 -9.45 -12.61
N GLU A 69 -13.59 -8.33 -12.15
CA GLU A 69 -13.38 -7.01 -12.74
C GLU A 69 -12.18 -6.25 -12.13
N ARG A 70 -11.62 -6.76 -11.02
CA ARG A 70 -10.37 -6.26 -10.42
C ARG A 70 -10.38 -4.74 -10.18
N ALA A 71 -9.23 -4.07 -10.25
CA ALA A 71 -9.15 -2.64 -9.91
C ALA A 71 -9.71 -1.73 -10.98
N VAL A 72 -9.62 -2.11 -12.25
CA VAL A 72 -10.33 -1.41 -13.34
C VAL A 72 -11.84 -1.38 -13.10
N GLY A 73 -12.46 -2.48 -12.65
CA GLY A 73 -13.89 -2.52 -12.28
C GLY A 73 -14.25 -1.59 -11.12
N MET A 74 -13.40 -1.52 -10.09
CA MET A 74 -13.59 -0.55 -8.99
C MET A 74 -13.60 0.89 -9.52
N ILE A 75 -12.65 1.24 -10.38
CA ILE A 75 -12.54 2.58 -10.97
C ILE A 75 -13.76 2.90 -11.82
N ASN A 76 -14.17 1.98 -12.69
CA ASN A 76 -15.35 2.16 -13.54
C ASN A 76 -16.60 2.41 -12.70
N LYS A 77 -16.79 1.65 -11.61
CA LYS A 77 -17.93 1.86 -10.71
C LYS A 77 -17.85 3.19 -9.96
N THR A 78 -16.66 3.60 -9.55
CA THR A 78 -16.45 4.92 -8.92
C THR A 78 -16.80 6.05 -9.89
N VAL A 79 -16.39 5.97 -11.16
CA VAL A 79 -16.70 6.96 -12.19
C VAL A 79 -18.21 7.02 -12.47
N GLU A 80 -18.88 5.88 -12.57
CA GLU A 80 -20.33 5.80 -12.74
C GLU A 80 -21.06 6.53 -11.60
N LEU A 81 -20.68 6.24 -10.35
CA LEU A 81 -21.26 6.87 -9.15
C LEU A 81 -20.95 8.38 -9.08
N ALA A 82 -19.72 8.78 -9.43
CA ALA A 82 -19.33 10.18 -9.46
C ALA A 82 -20.19 10.97 -10.46
N ASN A 83 -20.38 10.45 -11.67
CA ASN A 83 -21.17 11.09 -12.72
C ASN A 83 -22.66 11.13 -12.38
N ALA A 84 -23.22 10.03 -11.87
CA ALA A 84 -24.64 9.95 -11.53
C ALA A 84 -25.06 10.91 -10.41
N HIS A 85 -24.14 11.22 -9.49
CA HIS A 85 -24.45 11.98 -8.28
C HIS A 85 -23.70 13.31 -8.12
N GLY A 86 -22.80 13.66 -9.04
CA GLY A 86 -21.95 14.84 -8.93
C GLY A 86 -21.00 14.78 -7.71
N TRP A 87 -20.57 13.57 -7.34
CA TRP A 87 -19.68 13.36 -6.19
C TRP A 87 -18.22 13.69 -6.53
N PHE A 88 -17.46 14.08 -5.51
CA PHE A 88 -16.05 14.42 -5.67
C PHE A 88 -15.20 13.14 -5.68
N MET A 89 -14.55 12.86 -6.82
CA MET A 89 -13.64 11.73 -6.97
C MET A 89 -12.21 12.13 -6.57
N THR A 90 -11.58 11.40 -5.65
CA THR A 90 -10.23 11.75 -5.17
C THR A 90 -9.11 11.40 -6.15
N ARG A 91 -9.31 10.40 -7.02
CA ARG A 91 -8.39 10.01 -8.10
C ARG A 91 -6.99 9.66 -7.61
N GLN A 92 -6.86 8.79 -6.60
CA GLN A 92 -5.57 8.51 -5.94
C GLN A 92 -4.43 8.05 -6.87
N PHE A 93 -4.74 7.53 -8.06
CA PHE A 93 -3.78 7.02 -9.04
C PHE A 93 -3.25 8.09 -10.01
N GLU A 94 -3.91 9.26 -10.08
CA GLU A 94 -3.59 10.37 -10.99
C GLU A 94 -3.41 11.71 -10.28
N ASN A 95 -3.91 11.87 -9.05
CA ASN A 95 -3.96 13.14 -8.33
C ASN A 95 -2.60 13.52 -7.73
N GLU A 96 -2.04 14.65 -8.18
CA GLU A 96 -0.72 15.16 -7.77
C GLU A 96 -0.62 15.47 -6.26
N ALA A 97 -1.75 15.73 -5.58
CA ALA A 97 -1.76 15.90 -4.13
C ALA A 97 -1.22 14.66 -3.37
N ASN A 98 -1.26 13.48 -4.00
CA ASN A 98 -0.73 12.23 -3.46
C ASN A 98 0.81 12.21 -3.39
N PRO A 99 1.58 12.34 -4.48
CA PRO A 99 3.03 12.47 -4.38
C PRO A 99 3.49 13.74 -3.66
N ASP A 100 2.75 14.86 -3.79
CA ASP A 100 3.12 16.13 -3.18
C ASP A 100 3.15 16.09 -1.65
N ILE A 101 2.26 15.32 -1.00
CA ILE A 101 2.32 15.19 0.45
C ILE A 101 3.60 14.43 0.85
N HIS A 102 3.94 13.35 0.14
CA HIS A 102 5.17 12.60 0.42
C HIS A 102 6.44 13.41 0.16
N ALA A 103 6.46 14.30 -0.82
CA ALA A 103 7.59 15.20 -1.06
C ALA A 103 7.75 16.26 0.06
N ARG A 104 6.64 16.69 0.67
CA ARG A 104 6.63 17.73 1.71
C ARG A 104 6.76 17.18 3.13
N THR A 105 6.42 15.92 3.36
CA THR A 105 6.50 15.28 4.68
C THR A 105 7.46 14.10 4.67
N THR A 106 7.07 12.97 4.08
CA THR A 106 7.83 11.71 4.14
C THR A 106 9.28 11.87 3.70
N ALA A 107 9.54 12.55 2.58
CA ALA A 107 10.90 12.79 2.11
C ALA A 107 11.70 13.71 3.04
N ARG A 108 11.02 14.67 3.67
CA ARG A 108 11.64 15.62 4.61
C ARG A 108 11.98 14.96 5.93
N GLU A 109 11.12 14.08 6.41
CA GLU A 109 11.36 13.23 7.58
C GLU A 109 12.59 12.35 7.33
N ILE A 110 12.63 11.65 6.19
CA ILE A 110 13.80 10.82 5.81
C ILE A 110 15.09 11.66 5.77
N LEU A 111 15.10 12.79 5.08
CA LEU A 111 16.30 13.62 4.99
C LEU A 111 16.72 14.22 6.34
N ALA A 112 15.76 14.55 7.21
CA ALA A 112 16.05 15.06 8.54
C ALA A 112 16.69 14.00 9.42
N ASP A 113 16.15 12.78 9.43
CA ASP A 113 16.66 11.66 10.22
C ASP A 113 18.05 11.22 9.74
N PHE A 114 18.34 11.34 8.44
CA PHE A 114 19.65 11.06 7.84
C PHE A 114 20.54 12.30 7.67
N ALA A 115 20.24 13.45 8.29
CA ALA A 115 21.02 14.69 8.07
C ALA A 115 22.51 14.56 8.46
N GLY A 116 22.84 13.66 9.39
CA GLY A 116 24.21 13.36 9.83
C GLY A 116 24.80 12.05 9.30
N GLU A 117 24.02 11.27 8.55
CA GLU A 117 24.38 9.92 8.12
C GLU A 117 24.03 9.70 6.66
N LYS A 118 24.92 9.06 5.91
CA LYS A 118 24.60 8.74 4.51
C LYS A 118 23.47 7.71 4.47
N LEU A 119 22.45 7.96 3.67
CA LEU A 119 21.49 6.93 3.26
C LEU A 119 21.94 6.30 1.93
N ASP A 120 22.41 5.05 1.95
CA ASP A 120 22.92 4.38 0.76
C ASP A 120 21.79 3.83 -0.12
N TYR A 121 20.74 3.26 0.49
CA TYR A 121 19.63 2.65 -0.24
C TYR A 121 18.28 2.99 0.39
N TRP A 122 17.32 3.36 -0.45
CA TRP A 122 15.93 3.52 -0.07
C TRP A 122 15.06 2.50 -0.82
N VAL A 123 14.34 1.69 -0.05
CA VAL A 123 13.57 0.54 -0.54
C VAL A 123 12.08 0.78 -0.34
N THR A 124 11.31 0.72 -1.42
CA THR A 124 9.86 0.90 -1.37
C THR A 124 9.18 0.04 -2.44
N GLY A 125 7.89 -0.25 -2.28
CA GLY A 125 7.07 -0.75 -3.38
C GLY A 125 6.19 0.35 -3.96
N TYR A 126 5.17 -0.04 -4.72
CA TYR A 126 4.16 0.90 -5.20
C TYR A 126 2.76 0.28 -5.18
N GLY A 127 1.81 1.08 -4.72
CA GLY A 127 0.38 0.91 -4.98
C GLY A 127 -0.04 1.95 -5.99
N THR A 128 -0.35 3.16 -5.51
CA THR A 128 -0.63 4.35 -6.34
C THR A 128 0.61 4.98 -6.96
N GLY A 129 1.79 4.74 -6.37
CA GLY A 129 3.03 5.42 -6.71
C GLY A 129 3.30 6.71 -5.94
N GLY A 130 2.38 7.16 -5.08
CA GLY A 130 2.53 8.41 -4.32
C GLY A 130 3.82 8.49 -3.51
N THR A 131 4.06 7.48 -2.67
CA THR A 131 5.29 7.39 -1.86
C THR A 131 6.54 7.32 -2.73
N LEU A 132 6.56 6.42 -3.72
CA LEU A 132 7.66 6.29 -4.67
C LEU A 132 7.98 7.62 -5.33
N ASN A 133 7.00 8.23 -5.97
CA ASN A 133 7.19 9.44 -6.76
C ASN A 133 7.58 10.64 -5.89
N GLY A 134 6.82 10.91 -4.81
CA GLY A 134 7.05 12.05 -3.94
C GLY A 134 8.42 12.03 -3.27
N VAL A 135 8.84 10.87 -2.74
CA VAL A 135 10.16 10.74 -2.10
C VAL A 135 11.28 10.72 -3.14
N ALA A 136 11.12 9.98 -4.24
CA ALA A 136 12.15 9.92 -5.28
C ALA A 136 12.49 11.28 -5.89
N ARG A 137 11.49 12.16 -6.11
CA ARG A 137 11.71 13.54 -6.59
C ARG A 137 12.66 14.33 -5.69
N VAL A 138 12.50 14.18 -4.38
CA VAL A 138 13.28 14.91 -3.39
C VAL A 138 14.65 14.28 -3.23
N LEU A 139 14.74 12.95 -3.09
CA LEU A 139 16.02 12.25 -2.99
C LEU A 139 16.89 12.50 -4.23
N ALA A 140 16.35 12.44 -5.43
CA ALA A 140 17.11 12.71 -6.66
C ALA A 140 17.74 14.11 -6.70
N LYS A 141 17.13 15.08 -6.01
CA LYS A 141 17.64 16.46 -5.94
C LYS A 141 18.59 16.69 -4.77
N GLU A 142 18.28 16.13 -3.62
CA GLU A 142 18.88 16.52 -2.33
C GLU A 142 19.77 15.41 -1.72
N SER A 143 19.60 14.16 -2.14
CA SER A 143 20.45 13.01 -1.80
C SER A 143 20.68 12.11 -3.02
N PRO A 144 21.30 12.62 -4.10
CA PRO A 144 21.40 11.93 -5.39
C PRO A 144 22.22 10.63 -5.34
N ASP A 145 23.04 10.45 -4.30
CA ASP A 145 23.82 9.22 -4.09
C ASP A 145 23.00 8.09 -3.46
N THR A 146 21.81 8.39 -2.90
CA THR A 146 20.90 7.38 -2.37
C THR A 146 20.30 6.56 -3.50
N LYS A 147 20.49 5.24 -3.44
CA LYS A 147 19.98 4.30 -4.43
C LYS A 147 18.52 3.99 -4.20
N ILE A 148 17.69 4.20 -5.22
CA ILE A 148 16.24 3.98 -5.15
C ILE A 148 15.94 2.57 -5.67
N ILE A 149 15.47 1.71 -4.77
CA ILE A 149 15.12 0.32 -5.04
C ILE A 149 13.61 0.17 -4.97
N VAL A 150 13.01 -0.24 -6.08
CA VAL A 150 11.55 -0.42 -6.21
C VAL A 150 11.19 -1.89 -6.22
N CYS A 151 10.39 -2.33 -5.26
CA CYS A 151 9.89 -3.68 -5.18
C CYS A 151 8.61 -3.84 -5.99
N GLU A 152 8.43 -5.00 -6.61
CA GLU A 152 7.14 -5.45 -7.14
C GLU A 152 6.96 -6.97 -6.97
N PRO A 153 5.72 -7.49 -7.00
CA PRO A 153 5.50 -8.92 -6.88
C PRO A 153 6.11 -9.69 -8.05
N THR A 154 6.75 -10.83 -7.80
CA THR A 154 7.29 -11.71 -8.86
C THR A 154 6.23 -12.08 -9.90
N ASP A 155 4.99 -12.27 -9.46
CA ASP A 155 3.85 -12.63 -10.32
C ASP A 155 3.23 -11.44 -11.08
N ALA A 156 3.57 -10.22 -10.71
CA ALA A 156 3.03 -8.98 -11.28
C ALA A 156 4.15 -7.96 -11.53
N GLN A 157 5.13 -8.35 -12.34
CA GLN A 157 6.25 -7.48 -12.71
C GLN A 157 5.84 -6.49 -13.81
N LEU A 158 5.04 -5.49 -13.44
CA LEU A 158 4.51 -4.51 -14.38
C LEU A 158 5.64 -3.58 -14.84
N LEU A 159 6.40 -3.00 -13.92
CA LEU A 159 7.50 -2.09 -14.27
C LEU A 159 8.66 -2.85 -14.92
N GLY A 160 9.01 -4.01 -14.37
CA GLY A 160 10.08 -4.86 -14.89
C GLY A 160 9.81 -5.41 -16.30
N SER A 161 8.55 -5.42 -16.76
CA SER A 161 8.21 -5.85 -18.11
C SER A 161 8.61 -4.85 -19.21
N GLY A 162 8.78 -3.58 -18.87
CA GLY A 162 9.02 -2.50 -19.84
C GLY A 162 7.84 -2.19 -20.77
N ILE A 163 6.66 -2.81 -20.56
CA ILE A 163 5.46 -2.54 -21.34
C ILE A 163 4.79 -1.27 -20.82
N GLU A 164 4.42 -0.36 -21.73
CA GLU A 164 3.70 0.85 -21.35
C GLU A 164 2.23 0.57 -21.02
N GLN A 165 1.72 1.31 -20.04
CA GLN A 165 0.32 1.24 -19.66
C GLN A 165 -0.56 2.03 -20.64
N ALA A 166 -1.56 1.36 -21.22
CA ALA A 166 -2.60 2.03 -21.98
C ALA A 166 -3.48 2.91 -21.05
N ARG A 167 -3.74 4.16 -21.45
CA ARG A 167 -4.45 5.17 -20.67
C ARG A 167 -5.53 5.87 -21.49
N ASN A 168 -6.57 6.32 -20.79
CA ASN A 168 -7.53 7.29 -21.30
C ASN A 168 -6.92 8.70 -21.33
N ALA A 169 -7.60 9.64 -21.99
CA ALA A 169 -7.14 11.04 -22.11
C ALA A 169 -6.97 11.75 -20.75
N ASP A 170 -7.67 11.30 -19.71
CA ASP A 170 -7.60 11.84 -18.36
C ASP A 170 -6.52 11.16 -17.48
N GLY A 171 -5.69 10.30 -18.08
CA GLY A 171 -4.59 9.59 -17.43
C GLY A 171 -4.97 8.30 -16.69
N SER A 172 -6.28 8.03 -16.55
CA SER A 172 -6.78 6.78 -15.96
C SER A 172 -6.43 5.58 -16.84
N PRO A 173 -6.27 4.37 -16.27
CA PRO A 173 -5.98 3.17 -17.07
C PRO A 173 -7.16 2.82 -17.99
N SER A 174 -6.88 2.53 -19.27
CA SER A 174 -7.92 2.12 -20.22
C SER A 174 -8.11 0.60 -20.28
N ALA A 175 -7.14 -0.16 -19.77
CA ALA A 175 -7.15 -1.62 -19.71
C ALA A 175 -6.23 -2.13 -18.61
N ALA A 176 -6.42 -3.38 -18.20
CA ALA A 176 -5.47 -4.06 -17.33
C ALA A 176 -4.13 -4.31 -18.05
N HIS A 177 -3.03 -4.26 -17.31
CA HIS A 177 -1.70 -4.56 -17.78
C HIS A 177 -1.55 -6.07 -18.08
N PRO A 178 -0.96 -6.46 -19.23
CA PRO A 178 -0.92 -7.86 -19.66
C PRO A 178 -0.08 -8.77 -18.76
N THR A 179 0.86 -8.20 -17.99
CA THR A 179 1.75 -8.97 -17.10
C THR A 179 1.22 -9.12 -15.68
N PHE A 180 0.06 -8.53 -15.37
CA PHE A 180 -0.52 -8.67 -14.04
C PHE A 180 -1.04 -10.08 -13.79
N LYS A 181 -0.68 -10.63 -12.62
CA LYS A 181 -1.36 -11.78 -12.02
C LYS A 181 -1.72 -11.45 -10.56
N PRO A 182 -2.80 -12.01 -10.01
CA PRO A 182 -3.14 -11.84 -8.60
C PRO A 182 -1.99 -12.24 -7.67
N HIS A 183 -1.77 -11.47 -6.61
CA HIS A 183 -0.68 -11.67 -5.64
C HIS A 183 -1.12 -11.32 -4.21
N PRO A 184 -0.42 -11.79 -3.17
CA PRO A 184 -0.86 -11.61 -1.78
C PRO A 184 -0.52 -10.24 -1.17
N MET A 185 0.38 -9.45 -1.77
CA MET A 185 0.80 -8.12 -1.27
C MET A 185 -0.30 -7.05 -1.40
N GLN A 186 -1.38 -7.18 -0.62
CA GLN A 186 -2.49 -6.23 -0.64
C GLN A 186 -2.00 -4.79 -0.40
N GLY A 187 -2.42 -3.88 -1.29
CA GLY A 187 -1.99 -2.48 -1.28
C GLY A 187 -0.96 -2.15 -2.37
N TRP A 188 -0.25 -3.15 -2.89
CA TRP A 188 0.68 -2.98 -4.02
C TRP A 188 0.06 -3.35 -5.36
N THR A 189 0.71 -2.85 -6.41
CA THR A 189 0.61 -3.27 -7.82
C THR A 189 -0.84 -3.58 -8.23
N PRO A 190 -1.65 -2.54 -8.52
CA PRO A 190 -2.94 -2.79 -9.13
C PRO A 190 -2.75 -3.48 -10.49
N ASP A 191 -3.84 -3.90 -11.13
CA ASP A 191 -3.79 -4.56 -12.43
C ASP A 191 -3.47 -3.59 -13.58
N PHE A 192 -2.85 -2.44 -13.31
CA PHE A 192 -2.37 -1.45 -14.25
C PHE A 192 -1.19 -0.67 -13.62
N ILE A 193 -0.38 0.03 -14.41
CA ILE A 193 0.61 0.98 -13.86
C ILE A 193 -0.09 2.32 -13.60
N PRO A 194 -0.24 2.80 -12.35
CA PRO A 194 -0.83 4.11 -12.09
C PRO A 194 -0.08 5.24 -12.79
N LYS A 195 -0.76 6.35 -13.07
CA LYS A 195 -0.11 7.51 -13.71
C LYS A 195 1.05 8.01 -12.84
N ILE A 196 0.82 8.16 -11.54
CA ILE A 196 1.84 8.64 -10.59
C ILE A 196 3.05 7.68 -10.54
N THR A 197 2.84 6.36 -10.58
CA THR A 197 3.95 5.38 -10.70
C THR A 197 4.70 5.56 -12.02
N GLY A 198 3.98 5.71 -13.14
CA GLY A 198 4.58 5.94 -14.46
C GLY A 198 5.40 7.23 -14.52
N ASP A 199 4.91 8.31 -13.90
CA ASP A 199 5.63 9.58 -13.77
C ASP A 199 6.94 9.39 -13.00
N ALA A 200 6.97 8.53 -11.96
CA ALA A 200 8.18 8.23 -11.22
C ALA A 200 9.22 7.47 -12.05
N VAL A 201 8.77 6.52 -12.88
CA VAL A 201 9.64 5.79 -13.82
C VAL A 201 10.21 6.74 -14.87
N ALA A 202 9.40 7.68 -15.38
CA ALA A 202 9.82 8.66 -16.36
C ALA A 202 10.92 9.61 -15.85
N MET A 203 11.06 9.79 -14.53
CA MET A 203 12.17 10.54 -13.94
C MET A 203 13.53 9.86 -14.14
N LYS A 204 13.57 8.54 -14.40
CA LYS A 204 14.81 7.75 -14.59
C LYS A 204 15.77 7.82 -13.40
N VAL A 205 15.22 7.88 -12.19
CA VAL A 205 15.97 7.91 -10.91
C VAL A 205 15.91 6.60 -10.14
N ILE A 206 15.16 5.60 -10.64
CA ILE A 206 15.07 4.28 -10.03
C ILE A 206 16.31 3.48 -10.45
N ASP A 207 17.14 3.09 -9.49
CA ASP A 207 18.36 2.33 -9.75
C ASP A 207 18.09 0.85 -10.03
N ARG A 208 17.11 0.25 -9.34
CA ARG A 208 16.77 -1.17 -9.50
C ARG A 208 15.30 -1.44 -9.22
N ILE A 209 14.68 -2.25 -10.08
CA ILE A 209 13.39 -2.89 -9.80
C ILE A 209 13.69 -4.32 -9.31
N MET A 210 13.12 -4.70 -8.18
CA MET A 210 13.37 -6.00 -7.53
C MET A 210 12.08 -6.81 -7.36
N PRO A 211 11.98 -7.99 -8.00
CA PRO A 211 10.85 -8.88 -7.79
C PRO A 211 10.95 -9.56 -6.42
N ILE A 212 9.85 -9.51 -5.65
CA ILE A 212 9.71 -10.16 -4.35
C ILE A 212 8.57 -11.17 -4.42
N SER A 213 8.83 -12.38 -3.92
CA SER A 213 7.83 -13.44 -3.89
C SER A 213 6.83 -13.23 -2.74
N GLY A 214 5.58 -13.69 -2.92
CA GLY A 214 4.60 -13.70 -1.84
C GLY A 214 5.09 -14.44 -0.58
N PRO A 215 5.70 -15.64 -0.70
CA PRO A 215 6.29 -16.34 0.43
C PRO A 215 7.38 -15.54 1.17
N ASP A 216 8.30 -14.87 0.45
CA ASP A 216 9.31 -14.02 1.09
C ASP A 216 8.67 -12.88 1.87
N ALA A 217 7.65 -12.23 1.29
CA ALA A 217 6.95 -11.13 1.93
C ALA A 217 6.24 -11.56 3.23
N ILE A 218 5.57 -12.71 3.22
CA ILE A 218 4.87 -13.27 4.40
C ILE A 218 5.90 -13.66 5.48
N ARG A 219 6.94 -14.40 5.10
CA ARG A 219 8.01 -14.83 6.02
C ARG A 219 8.66 -13.63 6.71
N CYS A 220 9.09 -12.63 5.94
CA CYS A 220 9.74 -11.45 6.52
C CYS A 220 8.80 -10.58 7.37
N SER A 221 7.50 -10.57 7.06
CA SER A 221 6.50 -9.94 7.94
C SER A 221 6.38 -10.65 9.29
N GLN A 222 6.45 -11.99 9.30
CA GLN A 222 6.42 -12.80 10.53
C GLN A 222 7.74 -12.67 11.31
N GLU A 223 8.88 -12.64 10.63
CA GLU A 223 10.20 -12.45 11.26
C GLU A 223 10.28 -11.08 11.95
N LEU A 224 9.82 -10.00 11.31
CA LEU A 224 9.73 -8.68 11.94
C LEU A 224 8.91 -8.73 13.25
N ALA A 225 7.79 -9.43 13.27
CA ALA A 225 6.94 -9.53 14.45
C ALA A 225 7.59 -10.37 15.57
N THR A 226 8.17 -11.51 15.20
CA THR A 226 8.66 -12.52 16.17
C THR A 226 10.08 -12.29 16.65
N GLN A 227 10.91 -11.57 15.88
CA GLN A 227 12.31 -11.31 16.22
C GLN A 227 12.54 -9.86 16.65
N GLU A 228 11.81 -8.90 16.05
CA GLU A 228 12.00 -7.46 16.31
C GLU A 228 10.82 -6.81 17.04
N GLY A 229 9.71 -7.53 17.25
CA GLY A 229 8.50 -6.97 17.85
C GLY A 229 7.77 -5.95 16.98
N ILE A 230 8.04 -5.93 15.66
CA ILE A 230 7.46 -4.98 14.71
C ILE A 230 6.32 -5.67 13.94
N PHE A 231 5.07 -5.35 14.32
CA PHE A 231 3.89 -6.04 13.76
C PHE A 231 3.30 -5.33 12.53
N VAL A 232 3.55 -5.89 11.34
CA VAL A 232 3.27 -5.23 10.07
C VAL A 232 2.55 -6.12 9.06
N GLY A 233 2.03 -5.51 7.99
CA GLY A 233 1.39 -6.19 6.88
C GLY A 233 2.36 -6.81 5.85
N ILE A 234 1.79 -7.53 4.89
CA ILE A 234 2.53 -8.28 3.85
C ILE A 234 3.43 -7.35 3.00
N SER A 235 2.95 -6.14 2.69
CA SER A 235 3.72 -5.18 1.87
C SER A 235 4.97 -4.65 2.60
N SER A 236 4.89 -4.48 3.92
CA SER A 236 6.02 -4.16 4.77
C SER A 236 7.05 -5.30 4.75
N GLY A 237 6.61 -6.54 4.93
CA GLY A 237 7.46 -7.72 4.81
C GLY A 237 8.14 -7.85 3.44
N ALA A 238 7.47 -7.43 2.36
CA ALA A 238 8.06 -7.41 1.02
C ALA A 238 9.20 -6.38 0.88
N THR A 239 9.04 -5.16 1.38
CA THR A 239 10.15 -4.19 1.38
C THR A 239 11.31 -4.64 2.26
N PHE A 240 11.01 -5.26 3.40
CA PHE A 240 12.05 -5.76 4.31
C PHE A 240 12.81 -6.93 3.68
N ALA A 241 12.11 -7.87 3.03
CA ALA A 241 12.74 -8.94 2.25
C ALA A 241 13.65 -8.38 1.15
N CYS A 242 13.22 -7.31 0.47
CA CYS A 242 14.05 -6.62 -0.51
C CYS A 242 15.27 -5.95 0.13
N ALA A 243 15.10 -5.28 1.27
CA ALA A 243 16.18 -4.64 2.01
C ALA A 243 17.24 -5.64 2.47
N LEU A 244 16.83 -6.83 2.95
CA LEU A 244 17.75 -7.91 3.30
C LEU A 244 18.54 -8.42 2.08
N LYS A 245 17.89 -8.55 0.91
CA LYS A 245 18.57 -8.91 -0.35
C LYS A 245 19.58 -7.84 -0.78
N VAL A 246 19.22 -6.56 -0.64
CA VAL A 246 20.15 -5.44 -0.91
C VAL A 246 21.31 -5.46 0.08
N ALA A 247 21.04 -5.67 1.37
CA ALA A 247 22.06 -5.73 2.43
C ALA A 247 23.09 -6.84 2.18
N ALA A 248 22.66 -7.99 1.67
CA ALA A 248 23.55 -9.10 1.34
C ALA A 248 24.55 -8.78 0.21
N GLU A 249 24.21 -7.83 -0.67
CA GLU A 249 25.06 -7.39 -1.79
C GLU A 249 25.81 -6.07 -1.47
N ALA A 250 25.39 -5.35 -0.43
CA ALA A 250 25.92 -4.04 -0.07
C ALA A 250 27.30 -4.13 0.61
N LYS A 251 28.04 -3.01 0.57
CA LYS A 251 29.29 -2.90 1.32
C LYS A 251 29.01 -2.91 2.82
N PRO A 252 29.89 -3.50 3.65
CA PRO A 252 29.77 -3.41 5.11
C PRO A 252 29.66 -1.95 5.57
N GLY A 253 28.71 -1.68 6.47
CA GLY A 253 28.42 -0.34 6.99
C GLY A 253 27.45 0.49 6.13
N ALA A 254 26.86 -0.08 5.07
CA ALA A 254 25.84 0.62 4.28
C ALA A 254 24.53 0.81 5.07
N ASN A 255 23.93 1.98 4.92
CA ASN A 255 22.65 2.32 5.54
C ASN A 255 21.48 2.10 4.56
N ILE A 256 20.51 1.29 4.96
CA ILE A 256 19.35 0.90 4.13
C ILE A 256 18.07 1.27 4.87
N LEU A 257 17.23 2.07 4.24
CA LEU A 257 15.88 2.39 4.73
C LEU A 257 14.84 1.63 3.90
N CYS A 258 13.90 0.94 4.56
CA CYS A 258 12.76 0.31 3.90
C CYS A 258 11.42 0.80 4.47
N MET A 259 10.43 0.94 3.59
CA MET A 259 9.10 1.45 3.97
C MET A 259 8.21 0.33 4.53
N LEU A 260 7.71 0.46 5.75
CA LEU A 260 6.73 -0.46 6.35
C LEU A 260 5.33 0.19 6.33
N PRO A 261 4.47 -0.02 5.31
CA PRO A 261 3.34 0.87 5.06
C PRO A 261 2.18 0.76 6.06
N ASP A 262 1.93 -0.42 6.63
CA ASP A 262 0.82 -0.61 7.57
C ASP A 262 1.02 -1.72 8.62
N THR A 263 0.14 -1.68 9.63
CA THR A 263 0.04 -2.65 10.73
C THR A 263 -0.50 -4.00 10.27
N GLY A 264 -0.01 -5.07 10.90
CA GLY A 264 -0.46 -6.45 10.66
C GLY A 264 -1.89 -6.74 11.13
N GLU A 265 -2.49 -5.91 11.99
CA GLU A 265 -3.84 -6.15 12.54
C GLU A 265 -4.93 -6.25 11.46
N ARG A 266 -4.70 -5.64 10.29
CA ARG A 266 -5.67 -5.60 9.17
C ARG A 266 -5.63 -6.86 8.30
N TYR A 267 -4.80 -7.84 8.67
CA TYR A 267 -4.47 -9.02 7.88
C TYR A 267 -4.86 -10.34 8.55
N LEU A 268 -5.58 -10.32 9.67
CA LEU A 268 -5.97 -11.51 10.44
C LEU A 268 -6.76 -12.53 9.60
N SER A 269 -7.61 -12.10 8.65
CA SER A 269 -8.33 -12.99 7.75
C SER A 269 -7.61 -13.29 6.42
N THR A 270 -6.30 -13.08 6.33
CA THR A 270 -5.53 -13.17 5.07
C THR A 270 -4.47 -14.29 5.13
N PRO A 271 -3.81 -14.63 4.00
CA PRO A 271 -2.73 -15.62 4.00
C PRO A 271 -1.59 -15.35 5.00
N LEU A 272 -1.41 -14.11 5.48
CA LEU A 272 -0.42 -13.79 6.52
C LEU A 272 -0.66 -14.57 7.83
N PHE A 273 -1.93 -14.89 8.12
CA PHE A 273 -2.38 -15.58 9.33
C PHE A 273 -2.96 -16.98 9.04
N ALA A 274 -2.82 -17.50 7.82
CA ALA A 274 -3.46 -18.76 7.42
C ALA A 274 -3.06 -19.96 8.30
N ASP A 275 -1.80 -19.97 8.77
CA ASP A 275 -1.26 -21.05 9.60
C ASP A 275 -1.26 -20.71 11.10
N VAL A 276 -1.93 -19.62 11.51
CA VAL A 276 -2.03 -19.19 12.90
C VAL A 276 -3.36 -19.66 13.50
N SER A 277 -3.30 -20.68 14.34
CA SER A 277 -4.46 -21.20 15.07
C SER A 277 -4.95 -20.21 16.13
N ALA A 278 -6.27 -20.11 16.29
CA ALA A 278 -6.88 -19.40 17.42
C ALA A 278 -6.96 -20.26 18.70
N ASP A 279 -6.83 -21.58 18.55
CA ASP A 279 -6.88 -22.56 19.63
C ASP A 279 -5.48 -23.00 20.05
N MET A 280 -5.34 -23.42 21.32
CA MET A 280 -4.11 -23.98 21.85
C MET A 280 -3.67 -25.22 21.05
N ASN A 281 -2.40 -25.24 20.65
CA ASN A 281 -1.73 -26.40 20.08
C ASN A 281 -1.33 -27.42 21.17
N GLU A 282 -0.77 -28.57 20.76
CA GLU A 282 -0.40 -29.64 21.70
C GLU A 282 0.66 -29.22 22.74
N GLU A 283 1.60 -28.36 22.36
CA GLU A 283 2.63 -27.84 23.26
C GLU A 283 2.01 -26.90 24.30
N GLU A 284 1.15 -25.99 23.86
CA GLU A 284 0.41 -25.06 24.72
C GLU A 284 -0.51 -25.82 25.69
N LEU A 285 -1.17 -26.89 25.24
CA LEU A 285 -1.97 -27.76 26.10
C LEU A 285 -1.12 -28.49 27.14
N LYS A 286 0.11 -28.92 26.79
CA LYS A 286 1.05 -29.51 27.76
C LYS A 286 1.48 -28.48 28.80
N ILE A 287 1.78 -27.24 28.39
CA ILE A 287 2.10 -26.14 29.28
C ILE A 287 0.92 -25.84 30.21
N ALA A 288 -0.29 -25.71 29.67
CA ALA A 288 -1.50 -25.42 30.44
C ALA A 288 -1.79 -26.50 31.50
N ARG A 289 -1.60 -27.77 31.15
CA ARG A 289 -1.82 -28.92 32.05
C ARG A 289 -0.70 -29.12 33.07
N SER A 290 0.43 -28.40 32.95
CA SER A 290 1.54 -28.50 33.90
C SER A 290 1.25 -27.91 35.28
N THR A 291 0.15 -27.15 35.43
CA THR A 291 -0.29 -26.57 36.70
C THR A 291 -1.79 -26.79 36.93
N PRO A 292 -2.27 -26.88 38.19
CA PRO A 292 -3.64 -27.34 38.47
C PRO A 292 -4.75 -26.28 38.32
N GLY A 293 -4.41 -24.99 38.20
CA GLY A 293 -5.39 -23.89 38.20
C GLY A 293 -5.92 -23.55 36.80
N SER A 294 -7.18 -23.14 36.72
CA SER A 294 -7.78 -22.45 35.55
C SER A 294 -7.63 -23.16 34.19
N GLN A 295 -7.64 -24.49 34.15
CA GLN A 295 -7.57 -25.25 32.90
C GLN A 295 -8.91 -25.20 32.13
N LEU A 296 -8.86 -25.12 30.79
CA LEU A 296 -10.04 -25.30 29.95
C LEU A 296 -10.61 -26.71 30.15
N LYS A 297 -11.94 -26.81 30.28
CA LYS A 297 -12.63 -28.10 30.27
C LYS A 297 -12.65 -28.62 28.84
N THR A 298 -11.95 -29.73 28.59
CA THR A 298 -12.06 -30.52 27.36
C THR A 298 -13.41 -31.21 27.25
#